data_AF-A0A7W0QYB8-F1
#
_entry.id   AF-A0A7W0QYB8-F1
#
_cell.length_a   1.000
_cell.length_b   1.000
_cell.length_c   1.000
_cell.angle_alpha   90.00
_cell.angle_beta   90.00
_cell.angle_gamma   90.00
#
_symmetry.space_group_name_H-M   'P 1'
#
loop_
_entity.id
_entity.type
_entity.pdbx_description
1 polymer ?
#
loop_
_entity_poly.entity_id
_entity_poly.type
_entity_poly.pdbx_seq_one_letter_code
_entity_poly.pdbx_strand_id
1 'polypeptide(L)'
;MADLFVVDGEPEPEEVWSAGEPSAEDDWPDVASDPTIPDSFDEAHMAESLAKHLAGDWLYVAASSRWMHWDGTRWARDETEQVYEEARRWAIEFVTVVVRMGASSDD
;
A
#
# COMPACT_ATOMS: atom_id res chain seq x y z
N MET A 1 -49.82 13.91 -37.58
CA MET A 1 -50.45 14.28 -36.28
C MET A 1 -50.12 13.17 -35.31
N ALA A 2 -49.37 13.50 -34.26
CA ALA A 2 -49.15 12.64 -33.10
C ALA A 2 -50.42 12.61 -32.23
N ASP A 3 -50.73 11.53 -31.52
CA ASP A 3 -50.22 11.33 -30.14
C ASP A 3 -50.66 9.97 -29.54
N LEU A 4 -49.99 9.64 -28.42
CA LEU A 4 -50.33 8.69 -27.34
C LEU A 4 -49.71 7.28 -27.36
N PHE A 5 -48.49 7.20 -26.84
CA PHE A 5 -48.02 6.04 -26.06
C PHE A 5 -47.59 6.52 -24.67
N VAL A 6 -48.22 5.97 -23.64
CA VAL A 6 -47.73 6.02 -22.26
C VAL A 6 -46.63 4.97 -22.13
N VAL A 7 -45.41 5.40 -21.85
CA VAL A 7 -44.42 4.62 -21.11
C VAL A 7 -44.02 5.47 -19.92
N ASP A 8 -44.60 5.10 -18.78
CA ASP A 8 -44.16 5.50 -17.45
C ASP A 8 -42.78 4.87 -17.23
N GLY A 9 -41.78 5.71 -17.03
CA GLY A 9 -40.37 5.30 -16.98
C GLY A 9 -39.47 6.50 -16.74
N GLU A 10 -39.83 7.31 -15.75
CA GLU A 10 -38.95 8.33 -15.21
C GLU A 10 -37.76 7.59 -14.55
N PRO A 11 -36.50 7.88 -14.92
CA PRO A 11 -35.36 7.27 -14.24
C PRO A 11 -35.35 7.75 -12.79
N GLU A 12 -35.37 6.80 -11.86
CA GLU A 12 -35.27 7.04 -10.41
C GLU A 12 -34.15 8.07 -10.14
N PRO A 13 -34.42 9.09 -9.31
CA PRO A 13 -33.47 10.14 -9.02
C PRO A 13 -32.23 9.52 -8.40
N GLU A 14 -31.08 9.79 -9.04
CA GLU A 14 -29.78 10.01 -8.43
C GLU A 14 -29.68 9.50 -6.99
N GLU A 15 -29.00 8.36 -6.81
CA GLU A 15 -28.47 7.95 -5.50
C GLU A 15 -27.62 9.11 -4.99
N VAL A 16 -28.31 9.98 -4.26
CA VAL A 16 -27.75 10.98 -3.38
C VAL A 16 -26.92 10.14 -2.44
N TRP A 17 -25.62 10.10 -2.70
CA TRP A 17 -24.63 9.76 -1.70
C TRP A 17 -24.97 10.66 -0.54
N SER A 18 -25.76 10.12 0.39
CA SER A 18 -26.04 10.78 1.64
C SER A 18 -24.65 10.91 2.21
N ALA A 19 -24.12 12.14 2.16
CA ALA A 19 -23.06 12.57 3.03
C ALA A 19 -23.64 12.39 4.43
N GLY A 20 -23.62 11.14 4.90
CA GLY A 20 -23.60 10.84 6.31
C GLY A 20 -22.47 11.71 6.81
N GLU A 21 -22.85 12.67 7.64
CA GLU A 21 -21.94 13.44 8.47
C GLU A 21 -20.81 12.50 8.88
N PRO A 22 -19.52 12.85 8.69
CA PRO A 22 -18.47 12.02 9.25
C PRO A 22 -18.72 12.02 10.76
N SER A 23 -19.36 10.96 11.26
CA SER A 23 -19.55 10.74 12.69
C SER A 23 -18.18 10.91 13.30
N ALA A 24 -18.09 11.82 14.26
CA ALA A 24 -16.86 12.25 14.92
C ALA A 24 -16.27 11.16 15.84
N GLU A 25 -16.35 9.92 15.39
CA GLU A 25 -16.05 8.69 16.10
C GLU A 25 -15.38 7.72 15.10
N ASP A 26 -14.44 8.23 14.30
CA ASP A 26 -13.28 7.45 13.88
C ASP A 26 -12.45 7.18 15.15
N ASP A 27 -13.03 6.42 16.08
CA ASP A 27 -12.35 5.69 17.14
C ASP A 27 -11.61 4.55 16.42
N TRP A 28 -10.64 4.93 15.59
CA TRP A 28 -9.55 4.02 15.29
C TRP A 28 -9.07 3.57 16.65
N PRO A 29 -9.05 2.26 16.94
CA PRO A 29 -8.48 1.81 18.19
C PRO A 29 -7.13 2.50 18.29
N ASP A 30 -6.88 3.17 19.41
CA ASP A 30 -5.55 3.66 19.76
C ASP A 30 -4.65 2.45 19.52
N VAL A 31 -3.97 2.43 18.38
CA VAL A 31 -2.98 1.43 18.04
C VAL A 31 -1.79 1.81 18.88
N ALA A 32 -2.00 1.68 20.20
CA ALA A 32 -1.00 1.72 21.23
C ALA A 32 0.13 0.91 20.65
N SER A 33 1.22 1.62 20.36
CA SER A 33 2.41 1.08 19.71
C SER A 33 2.65 -0.29 20.31
N ASP A 34 2.41 -1.34 19.52
CA ASP A 34 2.49 -2.70 20.02
C ASP A 34 3.89 -2.85 20.62
N PRO A 35 4.02 -3.11 21.93
CA PRO A 35 5.31 -3.04 22.62
C PRO A 35 6.29 -4.12 22.13
N THR A 36 5.86 -5.01 21.24
CA THR A 36 6.70 -5.98 20.55
C THR A 36 7.46 -5.39 19.37
N ILE A 37 7.07 -4.20 18.87
CA ILE A 37 7.83 -3.48 17.85
C ILE A 37 8.89 -2.63 18.55
N PRO A 38 10.19 -2.93 18.37
CA PRO A 38 11.25 -2.20 19.05
C PRO A 38 11.31 -0.74 18.57
N ASP A 39 11.63 0.20 19.48
CA ASP A 39 11.82 1.64 19.19
C ASP A 39 12.85 1.92 18.06
N SER A 40 13.74 0.97 17.79
CA SER A 40 14.70 1.04 16.68
C SER A 40 14.07 0.76 15.30
N PHE A 41 12.80 0.37 15.25
CA PHE A 41 12.04 0.08 14.04
C PHE A 41 11.28 1.32 13.56
N ASP A 42 12.03 2.38 13.27
CA ASP A 42 11.47 3.58 12.66
C ASP A 42 11.18 3.38 11.16
N GLU A 43 10.12 4.01 10.64
CA GLU A 43 9.72 3.94 9.23
C GLU A 43 10.86 4.34 8.29
N ALA A 44 11.65 5.36 8.65
CA ALA A 44 12.76 5.80 7.81
C ALA A 44 13.83 4.72 7.68
N HIS A 45 14.07 3.94 8.74
CA HIS A 45 15.02 2.83 8.70
C HIS A 45 14.51 1.66 7.85
N MET A 46 13.21 1.37 7.91
CA MET A 46 12.59 0.40 7.01
C MET A 46 12.70 0.83 5.54
N ALA A 47 12.36 2.09 5.24
CA ALA A 47 12.41 2.63 3.90
C ALA A 47 13.83 2.60 3.32
N GLU A 48 14.84 2.98 4.13
CA GLU A 48 16.24 2.89 3.73
C GLU A 48 16.68 1.44 3.47
N SER A 49 16.29 0.51 4.34
CA SER A 49 16.68 -0.90 4.22
C SER A 49 16.02 -1.56 3.01
N LEU A 50 14.75 -1.24 2.72
CA LEU A 50 14.08 -1.68 1.51
C LEU A 50 14.73 -1.09 0.26
N ALA A 51 15.07 0.20 0.27
CA ALA A 51 15.75 0.84 -0.86
C ALA A 51 17.10 0.17 -1.17
N LYS A 52 17.84 -0.24 -0.13
CA LYS A 52 19.08 -1.02 -0.29
C LYS A 52 18.83 -2.42 -0.82
N HIS A 53 17.76 -3.10 -0.38
CA HIS A 53 17.38 -4.43 -0.88
C HIS A 53 17.02 -4.41 -2.37
N LEU A 54 16.31 -3.37 -2.80
CA LEU A 54 15.87 -3.20 -4.18
C LEU A 54 16.97 -2.66 -5.11
N ALA A 55 18.07 -2.16 -4.55
CA ALA A 55 19.12 -1.49 -5.31
C ALA A 55 19.80 -2.44 -6.30
N GLY A 56 19.77 -2.09 -7.59
CA GLY A 56 20.43 -2.83 -8.66
C GLY A 56 19.46 -3.62 -9.53
N ASP A 57 18.40 -4.18 -8.93
CA ASP A 57 17.40 -4.96 -9.65
C ASP A 57 16.14 -4.15 -9.95
N TRP A 58 15.83 -3.15 -9.13
CA TRP A 58 14.64 -2.32 -9.25
C TRP A 58 14.98 -0.83 -9.30
N LEU A 59 14.20 -0.09 -10.11
CA LEU A 59 14.30 1.36 -10.23
C LEU A 59 12.91 1.98 -10.28
N TYR A 60 12.65 2.93 -9.39
CA TYR A 60 11.47 3.78 -9.48
C TYR A 60 11.75 5.03 -10.30
N VAL A 61 10.95 5.28 -11.32
CA VAL A 61 11.05 6.46 -12.18
C VAL A 61 9.91 7.43 -11.84
N ALA A 62 10.23 8.47 -11.07
CA ALA A 62 9.24 9.46 -10.62
C ALA A 62 8.52 10.17 -11.78
N ALA A 63 9.23 10.45 -12.89
CA ALA A 63 8.67 11.14 -14.05
C ALA A 63 7.53 10.35 -14.75
N SER A 64 7.53 9.03 -14.64
CA SER A 64 6.51 8.15 -15.21
C SER A 64 5.67 7.43 -14.16
N SER A 65 5.95 7.68 -12.87
CA SER A 65 5.34 7.03 -11.69
C SER A 65 5.31 5.50 -11.82
N ARG A 66 6.43 4.91 -12.25
CA ARG A 66 6.52 3.47 -12.57
C ARG A 66 7.79 2.85 -12.06
N TRP A 67 7.68 1.57 -11.73
CA TRP A 67 8.80 0.69 -11.44
C TRP A 67 9.33 0.03 -12.72
N MET A 68 10.64 -0.14 -12.75
CA MET A 68 11.37 -0.87 -13.77
C MET A 68 12.22 -1.95 -13.11
N HIS A 69 12.32 -3.09 -13.78
CA HIS A 69 13.16 -4.21 -13.37
C HIS A 69 14.37 -4.31 -14.31
N TRP A 70 15.54 -4.64 -13.78
CA TRP A 70 16.73 -4.90 -14.57
C TRP A 70 16.71 -6.34 -15.11
N ASP A 71 16.59 -6.50 -16.43
CA ASP A 71 16.59 -7.81 -17.10
C ASP A 71 18.02 -8.33 -17.37
N GLY A 72 19.04 -7.77 -16.72
CA GLY A 72 20.44 -8.09 -16.98
C GLY A 72 21.09 -7.26 -18.10
N THR A 73 20.29 -6.75 -19.05
CA THR A 73 20.79 -5.92 -20.18
C THR A 73 20.19 -4.51 -20.21
N ARG A 74 18.94 -4.35 -19.77
CA ARG A 74 18.21 -3.08 -19.81
C ARG A 74 17.17 -3.01 -18.70
N TRP A 75 16.77 -1.79 -18.37
CA TRP A 75 15.58 -1.53 -17.57
C TRP A 75 14.33 -1.86 -18.40
N ALA A 76 13.64 -2.93 -18.01
CA ALA A 76 12.36 -3.32 -18.55
C ALA A 76 11.24 -2.82 -17.63
N ARG A 77 10.11 -2.45 -18.21
CA ARG A 77 8.94 -2.08 -17.41
C ARG A 77 8.37 -3.35 -16.76
N ASP A 78 8.03 -3.24 -15.48
CA ASP A 78 7.26 -4.25 -14.79
C ASP A 78 5.76 -3.97 -14.97
N GLU A 79 5.01 -4.95 -15.43
CA GLU A 79 3.54 -4.89 -15.62
C GLU A 79 2.80 -5.86 -14.70
N THR A 80 3.56 -6.66 -13.94
CA THR A 80 3.08 -7.78 -13.13
C THR A 80 3.12 -7.47 -11.63
N GLU A 81 3.49 -6.25 -11.25
CA GLU A 81 3.57 -5.80 -9.85
C GLU A 81 4.57 -6.62 -9.02
N GLN A 82 5.59 -7.21 -9.67
CA GLN A 82 6.59 -8.06 -9.00
C GLN A 82 7.37 -7.33 -7.92
N VAL A 83 7.57 -6.02 -8.09
CA VAL A 83 8.20 -5.18 -7.06
C VAL A 83 7.41 -5.18 -5.75
N TYR A 84 6.08 -5.27 -5.80
CA TYR A 84 5.23 -5.30 -4.61
C TYR A 84 5.32 -6.64 -3.89
N GLU A 85 5.33 -7.75 -4.64
CA GLU A 85 5.54 -9.08 -4.08
C GLU A 85 6.94 -9.22 -3.45
N GLU A 86 7.96 -8.62 -4.09
CA GLU A 86 9.32 -8.59 -3.56
C GLU A 86 9.40 -7.76 -2.27
N ALA A 87 8.83 -6.54 -2.26
CA ALA A 87 8.77 -5.70 -1.07
C ALA A 87 7.99 -6.37 0.08
N ARG A 88 6.89 -7.05 -0.24
CA ARG A 88 6.10 -7.80 0.74
C ARG A 88 6.88 -8.96 1.34
N ARG A 89 7.57 -9.74 0.52
CA ARG A 89 8.42 -10.85 0.98
C ARG A 89 9.55 -10.32 1.87
N TRP A 90 10.21 -9.26 1.42
CA TRP A 90 11.25 -8.59 2.18
C TRP A 90 10.74 -8.11 3.56
N ALA A 91 9.58 -7.46 3.62
CA ALA A 91 9.03 -6.96 4.89
C ALA A 91 8.77 -8.09 5.90
N ILE A 92 8.27 -9.24 5.45
CA ILE A 92 8.06 -10.42 6.31
C ILE A 92 9.40 -10.96 6.84
N GLU A 93 10.41 -11.08 5.99
CA GLU A 93 11.74 -11.52 6.42
C GLU A 93 12.41 -10.52 7.38
N PHE A 94 12.34 -9.23 7.05
CA PHE A 94 12.93 -8.16 7.84
C PHE A 94 12.36 -8.11 9.25
N VAL A 95 11.03 -8.15 9.40
CA VAL A 95 10.35 -8.23 10.71
C VAL A 95 10.74 -9.49 11.46
N THR A 96 10.82 -10.64 10.79
CA THR A 96 11.21 -11.90 11.44
C THR A 96 12.63 -11.83 12.02
N VAL A 97 13.57 -11.21 11.29
CA VAL A 97 14.95 -11.00 11.75
C VAL A 97 15.00 -10.03 12.91
N VAL A 98 14.29 -8.90 12.81
CA VAL A 98 14.26 -7.86 13.85
C VAL A 98 13.65 -8.38 15.15
N VAL A 99 12.50 -9.07 15.09
CA VAL A 99 11.86 -9.69 16.26
C VAL A 99 12.80 -10.69 16.93
N ARG A 100 13.52 -11.50 16.14
CA ARG A 100 14.48 -12.48 16.68
C ARG A 100 15.70 -11.82 17.34
N MET A 101 16.17 -10.69 16.82
CA MET A 101 17.28 -9.93 17.39
C MET A 101 16.87 -9.14 18.64
N GLY A 102 15.66 -8.58 18.67
CA GLY A 102 15.09 -7.91 19.85
C GLY A 102 14.90 -8.87 21.03
N ALA A 103 14.47 -10.11 20.77
CA ALA A 103 14.31 -11.14 21.80
C ALA A 103 15.62 -11.65 22.43
N SER A 104 16.79 -11.26 21.91
CA SER A 104 18.11 -11.67 22.43
C SER A 104 18.80 -10.59 23.27
N SER A 105 18.19 -9.42 23.48
CA SER A 105 18.76 -8.32 24.28
C SER A 105 18.18 -8.21 25.71
N ASP A 106 17.36 -9.17 26.13
CA ASP A 106 16.91 -9.34 27.52
C ASP A 106 17.77 -10.43 28.19
N ASP A 107 19.01 -10.10 28.57
CA ASP A 107 19.87 -10.84 29.52
C ASP A 107 20.70 -9.84 30.36
#